data_AF-A0A3B0MD47-F1
#
_entry.id   AF-A0A3B0MD47-F1
#
_cell.length_a   1.000
_cell.length_b   1.000
_cell.length_c   1.000
_cell.angle_alpha   90.00
_cell.angle_beta   90.00
_cell.angle_gamma   90.00
#
_symmetry.space_group_name_H-M   'P 1'
#
loop_
_entity.id
_entity.type
_entity.pdbx_description
1 polymer ?
#
loop_
_entity_poly.entity_id
_entity_poly.type
_entity_poly.pdbx_seq_one_letter_code
_entity_poly.pdbx_strand_id
1 'polypeptide(L)'
;MKSRDLDRKFIPDIARARGGVLEPPSTLSPLSAIVCGAKTRKGKPCQAKAIPGKTRCKFHGGASTGPRTDDGKARIAEAQRRRWAAHKASKKKTQKLVGTKTQAIKNCCE
;
A
#
# COMPACT_ATOMS: atom_id res chain seq x y z
N MET A 1 4.26 -8.43 -29.78
CA MET A 1 4.29 -6.98 -29.52
C MET A 1 3.21 -6.28 -30.36
N LYS A 2 1.94 -6.35 -29.96
CA LYS A 2 0.84 -5.64 -30.62
C LYS A 2 -0.11 -5.07 -29.56
N SER A 3 -0.04 -3.75 -29.41
CA SER A 3 -1.15 -2.82 -29.14
C SER A 3 -2.30 -3.33 -28.26
N ARG A 4 -2.26 -3.04 -26.95
CA ARG A 4 -3.45 -3.12 -26.07
C ARG A 4 -3.84 -1.76 -25.45
N ASP A 5 -3.18 -0.67 -25.84
CA ASP A 5 -3.17 0.56 -25.04
C ASP A 5 -3.93 1.75 -25.65
N LEU A 6 -4.67 1.59 -26.76
CA LEU A 6 -5.28 2.75 -27.43
C LEU A 6 -6.78 2.97 -27.21
N ASP A 7 -7.50 2.06 -26.54
CA ASP A 7 -8.95 2.20 -26.29
C ASP A 7 -9.35 2.00 -24.82
N ARG A 8 -8.55 2.47 -23.89
CA ARG A 8 -8.97 2.55 -22.48
C ARG A 8 -9.44 3.95 -22.16
N LYS A 9 -10.54 4.33 -22.83
CA LYS A 9 -11.33 5.54 -22.58
C LYS A 9 -11.43 5.75 -21.08
N PHE A 10 -11.09 6.96 -20.64
CA PHE A 10 -11.19 7.43 -19.26
C PHE A 10 -12.56 7.06 -18.66
N ILE A 11 -12.62 5.94 -17.94
CA ILE A 11 -13.79 5.56 -17.15
C ILE A 11 -13.62 6.33 -15.83
N PRO A 12 -14.53 7.26 -15.48
CA PRO A 12 -14.47 7.93 -14.18
C PRO A 12 -14.53 6.86 -13.08
N ASP A 13 -13.76 7.08 -12.01
CA ASP A 13 -13.60 6.23 -10.82
C ASP A 13 -14.95 5.92 -10.11
N ILE A 14 -15.87 5.18 -10.73
CA ILE A 14 -17.13 4.72 -10.09
C ILE A 14 -17.15 3.19 -9.91
N ALA A 15 -16.31 2.45 -10.64
CA ALA A 15 -16.34 0.99 -10.64
C ALA A 15 -14.98 0.39 -10.29
N ARG A 16 -14.57 0.51 -9.03
CA ARG A 16 -13.59 -0.42 -8.44
C ARG A 16 -14.32 -1.34 -7.46
N ALA A 17 -15.35 -2.02 -7.96
CA ALA A 17 -16.06 -3.04 -7.23
C ALA A 17 -15.14 -4.25 -7.01
N ARG A 18 -14.82 -4.55 -5.76
CA ARG A 18 -14.80 -5.96 -5.36
C ARG A 18 -16.27 -6.37 -5.29
N GLY A 19 -16.71 -7.27 -6.16
CA GLY A 19 -18.03 -7.92 -6.00
C GLY A 19 -19.20 -7.42 -6.86
N GLY A 20 -18.96 -6.77 -8.01
CA GLY A 20 -19.86 -6.83 -9.18
C GLY A 20 -21.39 -6.80 -9.01
N VAL A 21 -21.96 -6.04 -8.09
CA VAL A 21 -23.40 -5.73 -8.09
C VAL A 21 -23.61 -4.26 -7.78
N LEU A 22 -24.35 -3.56 -8.65
CA LEU A 22 -24.89 -2.23 -8.41
C LEU A 22 -26.08 -2.35 -7.46
N GLU A 23 -25.87 -2.88 -6.26
CA GLU A 23 -26.88 -2.77 -5.21
C GLU A 23 -26.58 -1.49 -4.43
N PRO A 24 -27.47 -0.47 -4.44
CA PRO A 24 -27.39 0.57 -3.43
C PRO A 24 -27.55 -0.15 -2.08
N PRO A 25 -26.70 0.09 -1.09
CA PRO A 25 -26.84 -0.61 0.17
C PRO A 25 -28.12 -0.11 0.86
N SER A 26 -29.21 -0.82 0.61
CA SER A 26 -30.53 -0.66 1.22
C SER A 26 -30.54 -1.02 2.72
N THR A 27 -29.36 -1.26 3.28
CA THR A 27 -29.10 -1.51 4.71
C THR A 27 -28.02 -0.61 5.30
N LEU A 28 -27.66 0.53 4.67
CA LEU A 28 -26.91 1.56 5.39
C LEU A 28 -27.84 2.23 6.41
N SER A 29 -27.87 1.69 7.63
CA SER A 29 -28.17 2.50 8.79
C SER A 29 -27.36 3.79 8.71
N PRO A 30 -28.00 4.96 8.63
CA PRO A 30 -27.27 6.20 8.78
C PRO A 30 -26.76 6.24 10.23
N LEU A 31 -25.57 6.81 10.46
CA LEU A 31 -25.07 7.29 11.77
C LEU A 31 -23.96 6.50 12.50
N SER A 32 -23.28 5.50 11.92
CA SER A 32 -21.92 5.20 12.40
C SER A 32 -20.90 5.81 11.45
N ALA A 33 -20.39 7.00 11.77
CA ALA A 33 -19.25 7.56 11.07
C ALA A 33 -18.10 6.54 11.12
N ILE A 34 -17.77 5.92 9.99
CA ILE A 34 -16.71 4.91 9.90
C ILE A 34 -15.44 5.52 10.50
N VAL A 35 -14.90 4.87 11.52
CA VAL A 35 -13.66 5.30 12.18
C VAL A 35 -12.48 4.80 11.34
N CYS A 36 -11.44 5.62 11.19
CA CYS A 36 -10.32 5.32 10.31
C CYS A 36 -9.57 4.03 10.67
N GLY A 37 -9.37 3.73 11.96
CA GLY A 37 -8.74 2.49 12.44
C GLY A 37 -7.25 2.30 12.10
N ALA A 38 -6.63 3.19 11.31
CA ALA A 38 -5.23 3.06 10.92
C ALA A 38 -4.29 3.13 12.13
N LYS A 39 -3.22 2.32 12.14
CA LYS A 39 -2.23 2.34 13.23
C LYS A 39 -1.51 3.69 13.26
N THR A 40 -1.69 4.42 14.36
CA THR A 40 -0.99 5.69 14.58
C THR A 40 0.48 5.46 14.93
N ARG A 41 1.29 6.53 14.92
CA ARG A 41 2.70 6.48 15.38
C ARG A 41 2.84 5.99 16.82
N LYS A 42 1.83 6.24 17.68
CA LYS A 42 1.75 5.75 19.07
C LYS A 42 1.31 4.28 19.17
N GLY A 43 1.10 3.60 18.05
CA GLY A 43 0.69 2.19 18.00
C GLY A 43 -0.79 1.92 18.24
N LYS A 44 -1.57 2.93 18.69
CA LYS A 44 -3.02 2.83 18.89
C LYS A 44 -3.80 3.04 17.58
N PRO A 45 -5.01 2.49 17.42
CA PRO A 45 -5.84 2.71 16.23
C PRO A 45 -6.30 4.18 16.14
N CYS A 46 -6.38 4.70 14.92
CA CYS A 46 -6.83 6.05 14.67
C CYS A 46 -8.34 6.19 14.93
N GLN A 47 -8.70 7.08 15.84
CA GLN A 47 -10.08 7.39 16.22
C GLN A 47 -10.73 8.49 15.37
N ALA A 48 -9.99 9.08 14.42
CA ALA A 48 -10.53 10.11 13.53
C ALA A 48 -11.60 9.53 12.59
N LYS A 49 -12.62 10.35 12.28
CA LYS A 49 -13.65 10.00 11.29
C LYS A 49 -13.02 9.78 9.92
N ALA A 50 -13.44 8.73 9.23
CA ALA A 50 -13.11 8.52 7.83
C ALA A 50 -13.78 9.59 6.96
N ILE A 51 -13.21 9.81 5.77
CA ILE A 51 -13.87 10.64 4.77
C ILE A 51 -15.13 9.90 4.29
N PRO A 52 -16.27 10.58 4.09
CA PRO A 52 -17.48 9.95 3.55
C PRO A 52 -17.19 9.14 2.27
N GLY A 53 -17.74 7.93 2.19
CA GLY A 53 -17.49 7.00 1.07
C GLY A 53 -16.10 6.32 1.08
N LYS A 54 -15.27 6.54 2.11
CA LYS A 54 -13.96 5.91 2.28
C LYS A 54 -13.80 5.30 3.67
N THR A 55 -12.78 4.46 3.81
CA THR A 55 -12.48 3.76 5.06
C THR A 55 -11.43 4.44 5.93
N ARG A 56 -10.75 5.49 5.42
CA ARG A 56 -9.66 6.18 6.12
C ARG A 56 -9.87 7.69 6.22
N CYS A 57 -9.28 8.30 7.24
CA CYS A 57 -9.30 9.75 7.43
C CYS A 57 -8.28 10.46 6.53
N LYS A 58 -8.37 11.79 6.45
CA LYS A 58 -7.46 12.67 5.70
C LYS A 58 -5.98 12.39 6.01
N PHE A 59 -5.63 12.13 7.27
CA PHE A 59 -4.25 11.91 7.72
C PHE A 59 -3.68 10.53 7.38
N HIS A 60 -4.53 9.52 7.18
CA HIS A 60 -4.09 8.14 6.90
C HIS A 60 -4.39 7.72 5.46
N GLY A 61 -4.42 8.68 4.53
CA GLY A 61 -4.55 8.44 3.10
C GLY A 61 -5.98 8.43 2.56
N GLY A 62 -6.99 8.77 3.38
CA GLY A 62 -8.36 8.95 2.90
C GLY A 62 -8.46 10.01 1.81
N ALA A 63 -7.67 11.08 1.90
CA ALA A 63 -7.61 12.13 0.88
C ALA A 63 -6.68 11.78 -0.30
N SER A 64 -5.94 10.67 -0.24
CA SER A 64 -5.06 10.28 -1.34
C SER A 64 -5.86 9.65 -2.47
N THR A 65 -5.63 10.14 -3.68
CA THR A 65 -6.26 9.64 -4.92
C THR A 65 -5.36 8.66 -5.67
N GLY A 66 -4.07 8.61 -5.34
CA GLY A 66 -3.07 7.83 -6.08
C GLY A 66 -2.79 8.39 -7.49
N PRO A 67 -1.85 7.78 -8.24
CA PRO A 67 -1.54 8.17 -9.61
C PRO A 67 -2.71 7.80 -10.54
N ARG A 68 -3.25 8.80 -11.24
CA ARG A 68 -4.31 8.59 -12.23
C ARG A 68 -3.78 8.26 -13.63
N THR A 69 -2.62 8.83 -13.98
CA THR A 69 -1.99 8.65 -15.29
C THR A 69 -1.10 7.40 -15.33
N ASP A 70 -0.91 6.83 -16.52
CA ASP A 70 -0.06 5.66 -16.68
C ASP A 70 1.42 5.98 -16.46
N ASP A 71 1.89 7.15 -16.90
CA ASP A 71 3.22 7.66 -16.57
C ASP A 71 3.44 7.78 -15.06
N GLY A 72 2.41 8.22 -14.33
CA GLY A 72 2.46 8.33 -12.87
C GLY A 72 2.58 6.95 -12.21
N LYS A 73 1.84 5.96 -12.71
CA LYS A 73 1.94 4.57 -12.25
C LYS A 73 3.33 3.99 -12.57
N ALA A 74 3.85 4.22 -13.78
CA ALA A 74 5.16 3.75 -14.20
C ALA A 74 6.29 4.30 -13.32
N ARG A 75 6.27 5.61 -13.04
CA ARG A 75 7.22 6.27 -12.13
C ARG A 75 7.20 5.67 -10.73
N ILE A 76 6.01 5.45 -10.15
CA ILE A 76 5.89 4.84 -8.82
C ILE A 76 6.37 3.38 -8.82
N ALA A 77 6.05 2.61 -9.86
CA ALA A 77 6.49 1.22 -9.99
C ALA A 77 8.02 1.12 -10.11
N GLU A 78 8.66 2.01 -10.85
CA GLU A 78 10.11 2.09 -10.92
C GLU A 78 10.75 2.46 -9.57
N ALA A 79 10.23 3.49 -8.91
CA ALA A 79 10.70 3.88 -7.58
C ALA A 79 10.59 2.73 -6.58
N GLN A 80 9.48 1.98 -6.62
CA GLN A 80 9.29 0.78 -5.80
C GLN A 80 10.37 -0.27 -6.11
N ARG A 81 10.61 -0.60 -7.39
CA ARG A 81 11.65 -1.58 -7.78
C ARG A 81 13.03 -1.20 -7.23
N ARG A 82 13.43 0.06 -7.38
CA ARG A 82 14.70 0.59 -6.86
C ARG A 82 14.80 0.43 -5.34
N ARG A 83 13.76 0.83 -4.59
CA ARG A 83 13.71 0.69 -3.13
C ARG A 83 13.85 -0.78 -2.68
N TRP A 84 13.15 -1.70 -3.32
CA TRP A 84 13.20 -3.12 -2.96
C TRP A 84 14.55 -3.76 -3.28
N ALA A 85 15.20 -3.38 -4.39
CA ALA A 85 16.55 -3.81 -4.71
C ALA A 85 17.55 -3.37 -3.63
N ALA A 86 17.51 -2.10 -3.22
CA ALA A 86 18.35 -1.56 -2.16
C ALA A 86 18.13 -2.30 -0.82
N HIS A 87 16.86 -2.54 -0.44
CA HIS A 87 16.53 -3.28 0.78
C HIS A 87 17.02 -4.74 0.76
N LYS A 88 16.95 -5.41 -0.41
CA LYS A 88 17.51 -6.77 -0.55
C LYS A 88 19.03 -6.77 -0.41
N ALA A 89 19.72 -5.79 -0.98
CA ALA A 89 21.16 -5.66 -0.87
C ALA A 89 21.61 -5.41 0.58
N SER A 90 20.94 -4.52 1.30
CA SER A 90 21.23 -4.27 2.72
C SER A 90 20.95 -5.49 3.60
N LYS A 91 19.84 -6.22 3.38
CA LYS A 91 19.59 -7.49 4.07
C LYS A 91 20.66 -8.54 3.79
N LYS A 92 21.13 -8.71 2.54
CA LYS A 92 22.25 -9.61 2.22
C LYS A 92 23.52 -9.23 2.97
N LYS A 93 23.84 -7.93 3.06
CA LYS A 93 25.00 -7.43 3.82
C LYS A 93 24.87 -7.76 5.31
N THR A 94 23.72 -7.48 5.92
CA THR A 94 23.45 -7.81 7.32
C THR A 94 23.54 -9.32 7.57
N GLN A 95 22.93 -10.14 6.71
CA GLN A 95 22.98 -11.59 6.83
C GLN A 95 24.40 -12.14 6.68
N LYS A 96 25.19 -11.62 5.73
CA LYS A 96 26.61 -11.98 5.57
C LYS A 96 27.40 -11.64 6.82
N LEU A 97 27.22 -10.42 7.37
CA LEU A 97 27.92 -9.97 8.58
C LEU A 97 27.57 -10.82 9.81
N VAL A 98 26.28 -11.11 10.01
CA VAL A 98 25.81 -11.97 11.10
C VAL A 98 26.34 -13.40 10.91
N GLY A 99 26.29 -13.94 9.69
CA GLY A 99 26.82 -15.27 9.38
C GLY A 99 28.32 -15.39 9.60
N THR A 100 29.12 -14.40 9.19
CA THR A 100 30.56 -14.37 9.46
C THR A 100 30.86 -14.27 10.96
N LYS A 101 30.08 -13.48 11.71
CA LYS A 101 30.25 -13.35 13.16
C LYS A 101 29.91 -14.66 13.88
N THR A 102 28.84 -15.35 13.47
CA THR A 102 28.48 -16.66 14.03
C THR A 102 29.53 -17.73 13.72
N GLN A 103 30.09 -17.75 12.51
CA GLN A 103 31.17 -18.68 12.17
C GLN A 103 32.44 -18.41 12.98
N ALA A 104 32.84 -17.14 13.13
CA ALA A 104 34.01 -16.77 13.92
C ALA A 104 33.88 -17.15 15.41
N ILE A 105 32.68 -16.99 16.00
CA ILE A 105 32.43 -17.41 17.38
C ILE A 105 32.54 -18.94 17.52
N LYS A 106 32.01 -19.72 16.56
CA LYS A 106 32.11 -21.18 16.57
C LYS A 106 33.55 -21.66 16.46
N ASN A 107 34.32 -21.11 15.51
CA ASN A 107 35.71 -21.48 15.28
C ASN A 107 36.65 -21.07 16.43
N CYS A 108 36.21 -20.24 17.36
CA CYS A 108 36.99 -19.83 18.54
C CYS A 108 36.78 -20.77 19.75
N CYS A 109 35.84 -21.72 19.66
CA CYS A 109 35.54 -22.70 20.70
C CYS A 109 36.02 -24.12 20.37
N GLU A 110 36.79 -24.29 19.30
CA GLU A 110 37.53 -25.51 18.94
C GLU A 110 39.02 -25.31 19.23
#